data_AF-A0A1J3JF91-F1
#
_entry.id   AF-A0A1J3JF91-F1
#
_cell.length_a   1.000
_cell.length_b   1.000
_cell.length_c   1.000
_cell.angle_alpha   90.00
_cell.angle_beta   90.00
_cell.angle_gamma   90.00
#
_symmetry.space_group_name_H-M   'P 1'
#
loop_
_entity.id
_entity.type
_entity.pdbx_description
1 polymer ?
#
loop_
_entity_poly.entity_id
_entity_poly.type
_entity_poly.pdbx_seq_one_letter_code
_entity_poly.pdbx_strand_id
1 'polypeptide(L)'
;PVEAVLDALPYTIFLFFVPMHFKTELALLSLNGIWTFHSHGCLEAKLWPILTADYHTMHHIMHRYNYGNYTFLMDWLFGTLRHPNSTAKEAKSE
;
A
#
# COMPACT_ATOMS: atom_id res chain seq x y z
N PRO A 1 -1.33 -2.53 -15.47
CA PRO A 1 -1.49 -1.26 -16.24
C PRO A 1 -2.92 -0.72 -16.24
N VAL A 2 -3.91 -1.55 -16.62
CA VAL A 2 -5.33 -1.14 -16.66
C VAL A 2 -5.85 -0.82 -15.26
N GLU A 3 -5.58 -1.68 -14.27
CA GLU A 3 -5.99 -1.46 -12.88
C GLU A 3 -5.51 -0.12 -12.31
N ALA A 4 -4.24 0.25 -12.55
CA ALA A 4 -3.70 1.53 -12.12
C ALA A 4 -4.40 2.74 -12.77
N VAL A 5 -4.85 2.61 -14.02
CA VAL A 5 -5.62 3.66 -14.70
C VAL A 5 -7.02 3.78 -14.10
N LEU A 6 -7.67 2.64 -13.81
CA LEU A 6 -8.98 2.65 -13.14
C LEU A 6 -8.90 3.22 -11.71
N ASP A 7 -7.80 2.98 -11.01
CA ASP A 7 -7.58 3.48 -9.65
C ASP A 7 -7.37 5.00 -9.61
N ALA A 8 -6.70 5.57 -10.62
CA ALA A 8 -6.48 7.01 -10.74
C ALA A 8 -7.71 7.78 -11.29
N LEU A 9 -8.66 7.08 -11.90
CA LEU A 9 -9.80 7.66 -12.63
C LEU A 9 -10.74 8.49 -11.73
N PRO A 10 -11.19 7.99 -10.56
CA PRO A 10 -12.05 8.75 -9.65
C PRO A 10 -11.40 10.05 -9.18
N TYR A 11 -10.10 10.02 -8.85
CA TYR A 11 -9.35 11.20 -8.44
C TYR A 11 -9.26 12.22 -9.58
N THR A 12 -8.96 11.76 -10.80
CA THR A 12 -8.83 12.63 -11.96
C THR A 12 -10.16 13.32 -12.31
N ILE A 13 -11.28 12.60 -12.19
CA ILE A 13 -12.62 13.17 -12.37
C ILE A 13 -12.92 14.21 -11.28
N PHE A 14 -12.49 13.97 -10.04
CA PHE A 14 -12.78 14.87 -8.92
C PHE A 14 -12.16 16.27 -9.06
N LEU A 15 -11.05 16.40 -9.78
CA LEU A 15 -10.40 17.69 -10.08
C LEU A 15 -11.31 18.66 -10.85
N PHE A 16 -12.31 18.15 -11.59
CA PHE A 16 -13.28 18.99 -12.29
C PHE A 16 -14.37 19.55 -11.36
N PHE A 17 -14.57 18.93 -10.20
CA PHE A 17 -15.61 19.32 -9.24
C PHE A 17 -15.08 20.13 -8.08
N VAL A 18 -13.84 19.86 -7.64
CA VAL A 18 -13.22 20.55 -6.50
C VAL A 18 -11.99 21.33 -6.96
N PRO A 19 -11.99 22.67 -6.81
CA PRO A 19 -10.86 23.49 -7.18
C PRO A 19 -9.66 23.16 -6.29
N MET A 20 -8.56 22.73 -6.91
CA MET A 20 -7.30 22.40 -6.25
C MET A 20 -6.17 23.26 -6.80
N HIS A 21 -5.19 23.62 -5.95
CA HIS A 21 -3.98 24.28 -6.41
C HIS A 21 -3.10 23.29 -7.18
N PHE A 22 -2.74 23.63 -8.42
CA PHE A 22 -1.88 22.81 -9.27
C PHE A 22 -0.59 22.34 -8.59
N LYS A 23 0.05 23.20 -7.79
CA LYS A 23 1.27 22.86 -7.05
C LYS A 23 1.03 21.76 -6.01
N THR A 24 -0.10 21.81 -5.31
CA THR A 24 -0.47 20.79 -4.31
C THR A 24 -0.75 19.46 -4.99
N GLU A 25 -1.50 19.48 -6.10
CA GLU A 25 -1.76 18.30 -6.91
C GLU A 25 -0.46 17.63 -7.39
N LEU A 26 0.45 18.40 -7.99
CA LEU A 26 1.73 17.89 -8.49
C LEU A 26 2.59 17.30 -7.35
N ALA A 27 2.61 17.96 -6.19
CA ALA A 27 3.34 17.46 -5.02
C ALA A 27 2.76 16.13 -4.52
N LEU A 28 1.44 16.03 -4.36
CA LEU A 28 0.77 14.81 -3.92
C LEU A 28 0.94 13.67 -4.92
N LEU A 29 0.84 13.95 -6.22
CA LEU A 29 1.09 12.97 -7.29
C LEU A 29 2.52 12.43 -7.22
N SER A 30 3.51 13.32 -7.00
CA SER A 30 4.92 12.93 -6.89
C SER A 30 5.17 12.08 -5.64
N LEU A 31 4.60 12.46 -4.49
CA LEU A 31 4.67 11.68 -3.25
C LEU A 31 4.03 10.31 -3.40
N ASN A 32 2.89 10.21 -4.10
CA ASN A 32 2.27 8.94 -4.41
C ASN A 32 3.18 8.06 -5.27
N GLY A 33 3.84 8.62 -6.29
CA GLY A 33 4.81 7.87 -7.10
C GLY A 33 6.00 7.33 -6.29
N ILE A 34 6.55 8.15 -5.39
CA ILE A 34 7.63 7.73 -4.46
C ILE A 34 7.14 6.60 -3.57
N TRP A 35 5.92 6.71 -3.03
CA TRP A 35 5.31 5.69 -2.19
C TRP A 35 5.09 4.37 -2.93
N THR A 36 4.56 4.41 -4.16
CA THR A 36 4.35 3.22 -4.98
C THR A 36 5.68 2.52 -5.26
N PHE A 37 6.76 3.26 -5.55
CA PHE A 37 8.09 2.68 -5.71
C PHE A 37 8.61 2.05 -4.42
N HIS A 38 8.39 2.69 -3.27
CA HIS A 38 8.76 2.15 -1.96
C HIS A 38 8.04 0.82 -1.66
N SER A 39 6.73 0.76 -1.91
CA SER A 39 5.87 -0.37 -1.53
C SER A 39 5.90 -1.55 -2.50
N HIS A 40 6.26 -1.31 -3.78
CA HIS A 40 6.49 -2.36 -4.77
C HIS A 40 7.97 -2.67 -5.02
N GLY A 41 8.89 -2.04 -4.26
CA GLY A 41 10.31 -2.35 -4.30
C GLY A 41 10.63 -3.71 -3.67
N CYS A 42 11.91 -4.08 -3.62
CA CYS A 42 12.39 -5.29 -2.92
C CYS A 42 13.05 -4.95 -1.56
N LEU A 43 12.62 -3.86 -0.92
CA LEU A 43 13.20 -3.41 0.35
C LEU A 43 12.34 -3.90 1.52
N GLU A 44 12.87 -4.85 2.27
CA GLU A 44 12.32 -5.30 3.55
C GLU A 44 12.78 -4.33 4.66
N ALA A 45 11.98 -3.31 4.94
CA ALA A 45 12.25 -2.37 6.03
C ALA A 45 11.35 -2.67 7.23
N LYS A 46 11.93 -2.82 8.43
CA LYS A 46 11.15 -2.92 9.66
C LYS A 46 10.83 -1.52 10.19
N LEU A 47 9.90 -0.84 9.54
CA LEU A 47 9.48 0.49 9.94
C LEU A 47 8.02 0.45 10.44
N TRP A 48 7.81 0.25 11.73
CA TRP A 48 6.47 0.28 12.30
C TRP A 48 5.96 1.73 12.40
N PRO A 49 4.73 2.08 11.95
CA PRO A 49 3.67 1.22 11.38
C PRO A 49 3.51 1.36 9.84
N ILE A 50 4.58 1.68 9.13
CA ILE A 50 4.59 1.91 7.67
C ILE A 50 4.51 0.58 6.93
N LEU A 51 3.65 0.50 5.93
CA LEU A 51 3.51 -0.69 5.11
C LEU A 51 4.66 -0.78 4.10
N THR A 52 5.44 -1.85 4.20
CA THR A 52 6.62 -2.09 3.36
C THR A 52 6.35 -3.23 2.36
N ALA A 53 7.26 -3.42 1.41
CA ALA A 53 7.05 -4.30 0.27
C ALA A 53 6.79 -5.77 0.63
N ASP A 54 7.34 -6.25 1.74
CA ASP A 54 7.09 -7.56 2.32
C ASP A 54 5.63 -7.74 2.76
N TYR A 55 5.05 -6.76 3.46
CA TYR A 55 3.64 -6.79 3.84
C TYR A 55 2.71 -6.69 2.63
N HIS A 56 3.05 -5.83 1.66
CA HIS A 56 2.28 -5.67 0.42
C HIS A 56 2.34 -6.94 -0.44
N THR A 57 3.49 -7.62 -0.51
CA THR A 57 3.63 -8.90 -1.18
C THR A 57 2.75 -9.96 -0.53
N MET A 58 2.71 -10.03 0.80
CA MET A 58 1.81 -10.95 1.52
C MET A 58 0.33 -10.66 1.26
N HIS A 59 -0.06 -9.39 1.09
CA HIS A 59 -1.41 -9.02 0.69
C HIS A 59 -1.79 -9.63 -0.66
N HIS A 60 -0.91 -9.53 -1.67
CA HIS A 60 -1.13 -10.13 -2.98
C HIS A 60 -1.09 -11.66 -2.99
N ILE A 61 -0.36 -12.29 -2.07
CA ILE A 61 -0.30 -13.76 -1.98
C ILE A 61 -1.51 -14.34 -1.25
N MET A 62 -1.93 -13.70 -0.15
CA MET A 62 -2.96 -14.26 0.74
C MET A 62 -4.36 -13.69 0.52
N HIS A 63 -4.48 -12.51 -0.12
CA HIS A 63 -5.73 -11.81 -0.43
C HIS A 63 -6.68 -11.54 0.76
N ARG A 64 -6.25 -11.79 2.01
CA ARG A 64 -7.10 -11.75 3.21
C ARG A 64 -6.53 -10.90 4.37
N TYR A 65 -5.33 -10.36 4.20
CA TYR A 65 -4.58 -9.65 5.23
C TYR A 65 -3.88 -8.41 4.67
N ASN A 66 -3.42 -7.52 5.55
CA ASN A 66 -2.62 -6.34 5.21
C ASN A 66 -3.26 -5.45 4.14
N TYR A 67 -4.50 -5.00 4.36
CA TYR A 67 -5.25 -4.18 3.41
C TYR A 67 -4.79 -2.72 3.33
N GLY A 68 -4.02 -2.25 4.32
CA GLY A 68 -3.48 -0.90 4.34
C GLY A 68 -2.63 -0.59 3.11
N ASN A 69 -2.78 0.62 2.55
CA ASN A 69 -1.97 1.08 1.43
C ASN A 69 -0.68 1.78 1.89
N TYR A 70 -0.78 2.68 2.88
CA TYR A 70 0.37 3.44 3.40
C TYR A 70 0.89 2.93 4.74
N THR A 71 -0.01 2.46 5.59
CA THR A 71 0.28 1.97 6.94
C THR A 71 -0.59 0.77 7.20
N PHE A 72 -0.12 -0.14 8.05
CA PHE A 72 -0.90 -1.28 8.52
C PHE A 72 -1.59 -0.99 9.88
N LEU A 73 -1.77 0.29 10.23
CA LEU A 73 -2.41 0.71 11.49
C LEU A 73 -3.85 0.19 11.59
N MET A 74 -4.60 0.28 10.50
CA MET A 74 -5.98 -0.23 10.46
C MET A 74 -6.00 -1.75 10.52
N ASP A 75 -5.06 -2.41 9.85
CA ASP A 75 -4.92 -3.87 9.95
C ASP A 75 -4.59 -4.33 11.37
N TRP A 76 -3.75 -3.56 12.08
CA TRP A 76 -3.45 -3.81 13.48
C TRP A 76 -4.70 -3.61 14.36
N LEU A 77 -5.43 -2.51 14.14
CA LEU A 77 -6.62 -2.17 14.91
C LEU A 77 -7.76 -3.19 14.73
N PHE A 78 -7.94 -3.71 13.52
CA PHE A 78 -9.02 -4.63 13.16
C PHE A 78 -8.60 -6.10 13.09
N GLY A 79 -7.34 -6.42 13.41
CA GLY A 79 -6.85 -7.80 13.49
C GLY A 79 -6.60 -8.48 12.14
N THR A 80 -6.46 -7.72 11.05
CA THR A 80 -6.10 -8.22 9.72
C THR A 80 -4.61 -8.10 9.41
N LEU A 81 -3.79 -7.72 10.41
CA LEU A 81 -2.34 -7.62 10.30
C LEU A 81 -1.69 -9.02 10.29
N ARG A 82 -0.91 -9.30 9.25
CA ARG A 82 -0.09 -10.51 9.13
C ARG A 82 1.36 -10.15 8.88
N HIS A 83 2.22 -10.48 9.84
CA HIS A 83 3.66 -10.26 9.70
C HIS A 83 4.30 -11.27 8.73
N PRO A 84 5.18 -10.84 7.80
CA PRO A 84 5.82 -11.73 6.81
C PRO A 84 6.58 -12.91 7.42
N ASN A 85 7.20 -12.74 8.60
CA ASN A 85 7.95 -13.80 9.28
C ASN A 85 7.11 -14.95 9.84
N SER A 86 5.78 -14.81 9.87
CA SER A 86 4.88 -15.86 10.38
C SER A 86 4.74 -17.04 9.40
N THR A 87 4.91 -16.82 8.09
CA THR A 87 4.80 -17.88 7.07
C THR A 87 5.98 -18.85 7.10
N ALA A 88 7.19 -18.35 7.36
CA ALA A 88 8.39 -19.19 7.44
C ALA A 88 8.37 -20.18 8.62
N LYS A 89 7.54 -19.92 9.64
CA LYS A 89 7.32 -20.85 10.76
C LYS A 89 6.25 -21.90 10.46
N GLU A 90 5.18 -21.51 9.76
CA GLU A 90 4.10 -22.45 9.37
C GLU A 90 4.58 -23.44 8.30
N ALA A 91 5.36 -22.99 7.31
CA ALA A 91 5.95 -23.87 6.29
C ALA A 91 7.04 -24.84 6.81
N LYS A 92 7.46 -24.70 8.06
CA LYS A 92 8.40 -25.61 8.74
C LYS A 92 7.73 -26.58 9.71
N SER A 93 6.41 -26.44 9.93
CA SER A 93 5.63 -27.30 10.80
C SER A 93 4.74 -28.29 10.06
N GLU A 94 4.79 -28.29 8.72
CA GLU A 94 4.22 -29.34 7.84
C GLU A 94 5.31 -30.30 7.34
#